data_AF-X7EBR7-F1
#
_entry.id   AF-X7EBR7-F1
#
_cell.length_a   1.000
_cell.length_b   1.000
_cell.length_c   1.000
_cell.angle_alpha   90.00
_cell.angle_beta   90.00
_cell.angle_gamma   90.00
#
_symmetry.space_group_name_H-M   'P 1'
#
loop_
_entity.id
_entity.type
_entity.pdbx_description
1 polymer ?
#
loop_
_entity_poly.entity_id
_entity_poly.type
_entity_poly.pdbx_seq_one_letter_code
_entity_poly.pdbx_strand_id
1 'polypeptide(L)'
;MSSLNQANQSDELFIQGCGYRIENDRVMIGIERVGSNRFEGNISGTLRLQLCAFSSNDNTFDNQVLASTIIGEIQGQHFIPNCHYDLVFQPPLTGSWLLALQLSEWDGVNYALCDTVYFDSPYQVLTTSENGKTTESVSNIETDLSLSIQPTNHSEAKKQAKAPKVTMDITKQHLIINTMRAKKLLSVNGVPMKVLERLIAERPFQSEKAILSVKGMGPVMLKKLLTKLTD
;
A
#
# COMPACT_ATOMS: atom_id res chain seq x y z
N MET A 1 -1.18 -42.80 -3.82
CA MET A 1 -2.11 -41.66 -3.89
C MET A 1 -1.35 -40.43 -3.42
N SER A 2 -0.59 -39.82 -4.31
CA SER A 2 0.22 -38.63 -3.99
C SER A 2 0.62 -37.94 -5.29
N SER A 3 0.16 -36.70 -5.47
CA SER A 3 0.70 -35.69 -6.40
C SER A 3 0.11 -34.37 -5.88
N LEU A 4 0.80 -33.64 -5.00
CA LEU A 4 1.90 -32.71 -5.32
C LEU A 4 1.54 -31.82 -6.52
N ASN A 5 0.76 -30.78 -6.26
CA ASN A 5 0.67 -29.59 -7.11
C ASN A 5 0.33 -28.39 -6.21
N GLN A 6 1.25 -28.08 -5.29
CA GLN A 6 1.33 -26.72 -4.75
C GLN A 6 2.23 -25.96 -5.72
N ALA A 7 1.67 -25.63 -6.89
CA ALA A 7 2.31 -24.72 -7.82
C ALA A 7 2.34 -23.35 -7.13
N ASN A 8 3.54 -22.81 -6.97
CA ASN A 8 3.73 -21.38 -6.70
C ASN A 8 2.99 -20.61 -7.80
N GLN A 9 1.76 -20.16 -7.54
CA GLN A 9 1.08 -19.21 -8.40
C GLN A 9 1.82 -17.89 -8.29
N SER A 10 2.57 -17.54 -9.33
CA SER A 10 2.73 -16.14 -9.68
C SER A 10 1.32 -15.59 -9.88
N ASP A 11 0.87 -14.68 -9.01
CA ASP A 11 -0.50 -14.17 -9.05
C ASP A 11 -0.81 -13.53 -10.39
N GLU A 12 -1.47 -14.31 -11.24
CA GLU A 12 -1.98 -13.93 -12.56
C GLU A 12 -3.33 -13.22 -12.47
N LEU A 13 -3.82 -12.99 -11.25
CA LEU A 13 -5.01 -12.19 -10.96
C LEU A 13 -4.61 -10.72 -10.85
N PHE A 14 -5.36 -9.82 -11.49
CA PHE A 14 -5.01 -8.40 -11.55
C PHE A 14 -6.24 -7.49 -11.53
N ILE A 15 -6.02 -6.27 -11.05
CA ILE A 15 -6.92 -5.13 -11.17
C ILE A 15 -6.37 -4.21 -12.26
N GLN A 16 -7.27 -3.72 -13.13
CA GLN A 16 -6.95 -2.68 -14.10
C GLN A 16 -8.00 -1.58 -14.06
N GLY A 17 -7.52 -0.34 -14.11
CA GLY A 17 -8.34 0.86 -14.21
C GLY A 17 -9.27 1.02 -13.01
N CYS A 18 -8.77 1.43 -11.86
CA CYS A 18 -9.59 1.60 -10.66
C CYS A 18 -9.56 3.00 -10.08
N GLY A 19 -10.65 3.37 -9.42
CA GLY A 19 -10.79 4.62 -8.69
C GLY A 19 -11.78 4.46 -7.53
N TYR A 20 -11.79 5.46 -6.65
CA TYR A 20 -12.73 5.50 -5.55
C TYR A 20 -13.25 6.92 -5.32
N ARG A 21 -14.40 7.02 -4.67
CA ARG A 21 -14.97 8.26 -4.16
C ARG A 21 -15.58 7.98 -2.79
N ILE A 22 -15.14 8.73 -1.78
CA ILE A 22 -15.69 8.65 -0.43
C ILE A 22 -16.74 9.75 -0.30
N GLU A 23 -17.93 9.38 0.16
CA GLU A 23 -19.03 10.29 0.46
C GLU A 23 -19.63 9.89 1.82
N ASN A 24 -19.44 10.73 2.84
CA ASN A 24 -19.91 10.46 4.20
C ASN A 24 -19.41 9.11 4.74
N ASP A 25 -20.33 8.19 5.01
CA ASP A 25 -20.12 6.83 5.52
C ASP A 25 -20.11 5.77 4.39
N ARG A 26 -20.00 6.20 3.14
CA ARG A 26 -19.96 5.34 1.95
C ARG A 26 -18.71 5.56 1.14
N VAL A 27 -18.27 4.50 0.46
CA VAL A 27 -17.24 4.57 -0.56
C VAL A 27 -17.72 3.86 -1.82
N MET A 28 -17.69 4.61 -2.91
CA MET A 28 -17.93 4.13 -4.26
C MET A 28 -16.61 3.70 -4.86
N ILE A 29 -16.49 2.44 -5.25
CA ILE A 29 -15.30 1.88 -5.90
C ILE A 29 -15.68 1.50 -7.33
N GLY A 30 -14.96 2.06 -8.30
CA GLY A 30 -15.08 1.71 -9.72
C GLY A 30 -13.84 0.97 -10.20
N ILE A 31 -14.03 -0.11 -10.95
CA ILE A 31 -12.96 -0.91 -11.55
C ILE A 31 -13.34 -1.26 -12.99
N GLU A 32 -12.49 -0.90 -13.94
CA GLU A 32 -12.65 -1.24 -15.36
C GLU A 32 -12.62 -2.75 -15.55
N ARG A 33 -11.66 -3.43 -14.91
CA ARG A 33 -11.46 -4.86 -15.05
C ARG A 33 -10.80 -5.51 -13.83
N VAL A 34 -11.35 -6.63 -13.39
CA VAL A 34 -10.64 -7.64 -12.58
C VAL A 34 -10.45 -8.88 -13.44
N GLY A 35 -9.20 -9.31 -13.67
CA GLY A 35 -8.89 -10.37 -14.65
C GLY A 35 -8.00 -11.47 -14.12
N SER A 36 -7.97 -12.58 -14.85
CA SER A 36 -7.10 -13.74 -14.61
C SER A 36 -6.35 -14.09 -15.90
N ASN A 37 -5.02 -14.04 -15.85
CA ASN A 37 -4.13 -14.52 -16.91
C ASN A 37 -3.78 -16.01 -16.75
N ARG A 38 -4.49 -16.73 -15.87
CA ARG A 38 -4.32 -18.17 -15.69
C ARG A 38 -4.80 -18.92 -16.91
N PHE A 39 -4.20 -20.07 -17.18
CA PHE A 39 -4.66 -20.97 -18.23
C PHE A 39 -6.15 -21.32 -18.09
N GLU A 40 -6.81 -21.58 -19.22
CA GLU A 40 -8.23 -21.93 -19.27
C GLU A 40 -8.54 -23.15 -18.39
N GLY A 41 -9.66 -23.08 -17.64
CA GLY A 41 -10.06 -24.12 -16.69
C GLY A 41 -9.42 -23.99 -15.29
N ASN A 42 -8.45 -23.10 -15.10
CA ASN A 42 -7.95 -22.75 -13.77
C ASN A 42 -8.88 -21.71 -13.12
N ILE A 43 -9.75 -22.14 -12.21
CA ILE A 43 -10.68 -21.24 -11.52
C ILE A 43 -9.99 -20.70 -10.26
N SER A 44 -10.16 -19.41 -9.98
CA SER A 44 -9.73 -18.84 -8.72
C SER A 44 -10.54 -19.38 -7.54
N GLY A 45 -9.97 -19.33 -6.34
CA GLY A 45 -10.77 -19.32 -5.12
C GLY A 45 -11.60 -18.03 -5.02
N THR A 46 -12.41 -17.95 -3.96
CA THR A 46 -13.22 -16.76 -3.67
C THR A 46 -12.34 -15.52 -3.56
N LEU A 47 -12.65 -14.52 -4.37
CA LEU A 47 -11.93 -13.26 -4.43
C LEU A 47 -12.55 -12.22 -3.50
N ARG A 48 -11.68 -11.44 -2.87
CA ARG A 48 -12.02 -10.33 -1.98
C ARG A 48 -11.32 -9.06 -2.46
N LEU A 49 -12.08 -7.97 -2.52
CA LEU A 49 -11.56 -6.63 -2.71
C LEU A 49 -11.58 -5.87 -1.39
N GLN A 50 -10.50 -5.16 -1.11
CA GLN A 50 -10.36 -4.34 0.10
C GLN A 50 -9.77 -2.98 -0.25
N LEU A 51 -10.43 -1.90 0.18
CA LEU A 51 -9.81 -0.59 0.24
C LEU A 51 -9.07 -0.48 1.57
N CYS A 52 -7.77 -0.26 1.51
CA CYS A 52 -6.88 -0.24 2.67
C CYS A 52 -6.19 1.12 2.81
N ALA A 53 -5.97 1.55 4.06
CA ALA A 53 -5.15 2.70 4.42
C ALA A 53 -3.84 2.25 5.03
N PHE A 54 -2.73 2.83 4.56
CA PHE A 54 -1.39 2.62 5.07
C PHE A 54 -0.89 3.90 5.73
N SER A 55 -0.54 3.83 7.01
CA SER A 55 0.00 4.98 7.74
C SER A 55 1.33 5.40 7.15
N SER A 56 1.50 6.70 6.89
CA SER A 56 2.80 7.24 6.49
C SER A 56 3.76 7.42 7.68
N ASN A 57 3.25 7.35 8.91
CA ASN A 57 3.93 7.87 10.10
C ASN A 57 4.48 6.79 11.03
N ASP A 58 3.89 5.59 11.01
CA ASP A 58 4.31 4.49 11.87
C ASP A 58 5.10 3.44 11.07
N ASN A 59 6.23 3.04 11.62
CA ASN A 59 7.08 1.97 11.10
C ASN A 59 6.43 0.57 11.23
N THR A 60 5.13 0.50 11.56
CA THR A 60 4.31 -0.70 11.50
C THR A 60 3.59 -0.73 10.15
N PHE A 61 3.68 -1.85 9.45
CA PHE A 61 2.91 -2.10 8.22
C PHE A 61 1.45 -2.46 8.56
N ASP A 62 0.87 -1.81 9.57
CA ASP A 62 -0.53 -2.01 9.90
C ASP A 62 -1.35 -1.29 8.84
N ASN A 63 -2.02 -2.08 8.00
CA ASN A 63 -3.02 -1.60 7.08
C ASN A 63 -4.38 -1.64 7.77
N GLN A 64 -5.10 -0.53 7.73
CA GLN A 64 -6.49 -0.50 8.16
C GLN A 64 -7.39 -0.77 6.95
N VAL A 65 -8.25 -1.78 7.05
CA VAL A 65 -9.29 -2.04 6.05
C VAL A 65 -10.40 -1.00 6.24
N LEU A 66 -10.63 -0.17 5.22
CA LEU A 66 -11.64 0.87 5.24
C LEU A 66 -12.98 0.39 4.70
N ALA A 67 -12.94 -0.51 3.72
CA ALA A 67 -14.10 -1.15 3.11
C ALA A 67 -13.68 -2.48 2.48
N SER A 68 -14.61 -3.44 2.41
CA SER A 68 -14.34 -4.76 1.84
C SER A 68 -15.59 -5.35 1.19
N THR A 69 -15.40 -6.16 0.15
CA THR A 69 -16.46 -6.98 -0.44
C THR A 69 -15.89 -8.26 -1.04
N ILE A 70 -16.75 -9.27 -1.22
CA ILE A 70 -16.44 -10.52 -1.91
C ILE A 70 -17.00 -10.41 -3.34
N ILE A 71 -16.20 -10.76 -4.35
CA ILE A 71 -16.57 -10.60 -5.77
C ILE A 71 -16.76 -11.95 -6.50
N GLY A 72 -16.76 -13.06 -5.76
CA GLY A 72 -16.93 -14.40 -6.32
C GLY A 72 -15.62 -14.98 -6.86
N GLU A 73 -15.69 -15.80 -7.90
CA GLU A 73 -14.55 -16.50 -8.50
C GLU A 73 -14.40 -16.08 -9.97
N ILE A 74 -13.20 -16.22 -10.51
CA ILE A 74 -12.89 -15.92 -11.91
C ILE A 74 -12.23 -17.14 -12.56
N GLN A 75 -12.72 -17.53 -13.72
CA GLN A 75 -12.07 -18.54 -14.55
C GLN A 75 -10.78 -18.00 -15.18
N GLY A 76 -9.79 -18.86 -15.39
CA GLY A 76 -8.59 -18.51 -16.14
C GLY A 76 -8.93 -17.99 -17.54
N GLN A 77 -8.15 -17.01 -18.00
CA GLN A 77 -8.37 -16.25 -19.24
C GLN A 77 -9.67 -15.43 -19.27
N HIS A 78 -10.38 -15.29 -18.15
CA HIS A 78 -11.59 -14.47 -18.05
C HIS A 78 -11.36 -13.22 -17.20
N PHE A 79 -12.32 -12.30 -17.29
CA PHE A 79 -12.34 -11.10 -16.49
C PHE A 79 -13.77 -10.64 -16.19
N ILE A 80 -13.92 -9.89 -15.11
CA ILE A 80 -15.14 -9.19 -14.74
C ILE A 80 -14.97 -7.72 -15.15
N PRO A 81 -15.75 -7.21 -16.12
CA PRO A 81 -15.69 -5.81 -16.54
C PRO A 81 -16.56 -4.89 -15.67
N ASN A 82 -16.24 -3.60 -15.68
CA ASN A 82 -17.08 -2.50 -15.22
C ASN A 82 -17.67 -2.72 -13.82
N CYS A 83 -16.85 -3.16 -12.87
CA CYS A 83 -17.29 -3.40 -11.51
C CYS A 83 -17.52 -2.07 -10.77
N HIS A 84 -18.68 -1.97 -10.11
CA HIS A 84 -19.03 -0.82 -9.28
C HIS A 84 -19.54 -1.32 -7.94
N TYR A 85 -18.95 -0.83 -6.85
CA TYR A 85 -19.30 -1.22 -5.50
C TYR A 85 -19.62 0.01 -4.65
N ASP A 86 -20.76 -0.04 -3.98
CA ASP A 86 -21.16 0.95 -2.97
C ASP A 86 -21.07 0.31 -1.59
N LEU A 87 -20.00 0.63 -0.86
CA LEU A 87 -19.63 -0.04 0.38
C LEU A 87 -19.72 0.91 1.57
N VAL A 88 -19.99 0.35 2.74
CA VAL A 88 -19.84 1.09 4.00
C VAL A 88 -18.37 1.44 4.19
N PHE A 89 -18.10 2.71 4.48
CA PHE A 89 -16.77 3.24 4.69
C PHE A 89 -16.49 3.43 6.17
N GLN A 90 -15.40 2.81 6.64
CA GLN A 90 -14.87 2.99 7.98
C GLN A 90 -13.63 3.88 7.90
N PRO A 91 -13.73 5.17 8.25
CA PRO A 91 -12.60 6.09 8.15
C PRO A 91 -11.44 5.63 9.07
N PRO A 92 -10.18 5.80 8.64
CA PRO A 92 -9.05 5.58 9.50
C PRO A 92 -8.93 6.67 10.57
N LEU A 93 -8.05 6.44 11.55
CA LEU A 93 -7.74 7.44 12.57
C LEU A 93 -7.18 8.72 11.95
N THR A 94 -7.18 9.82 12.73
CA THR A 94 -6.56 11.07 12.30
C THR A 94 -5.14 10.86 11.83
N GLY A 95 -4.84 11.36 10.63
CA GLY A 95 -3.52 11.27 10.04
C GLY A 95 -3.54 11.40 8.52
N SER A 96 -2.36 11.20 7.95
CA SER A 96 -2.12 11.13 6.51
C SER A 96 -1.92 9.67 6.10
N TRP A 97 -2.76 9.20 5.19
CA TRP A 97 -2.83 7.80 4.78
C TRP A 97 -2.57 7.66 3.28
N LEU A 98 -1.77 6.68 2.90
CA LEU A 98 -1.70 6.22 1.51
C LEU A 98 -2.79 5.16 1.33
N LEU A 99 -3.69 5.36 0.36
CA LEU A 99 -4.74 4.38 0.10
C LEU A 99 -4.32 3.41 -1.00
N ALA A 100 -4.77 2.16 -0.89
CA ALA A 100 -4.63 1.17 -1.95
C ALA A 100 -5.85 0.27 -2.03
N LEU A 101 -6.15 -0.19 -3.25
CA LEU A 101 -7.11 -1.25 -3.49
C LEU A 101 -6.36 -2.58 -3.61
N GLN A 102 -6.73 -3.56 -2.78
CA GLN A 102 -6.10 -4.87 -2.72
C GLN A 102 -7.07 -5.95 -3.22
N LEU A 103 -6.58 -6.82 -4.10
CA LEU A 103 -7.25 -8.05 -4.50
C LEU A 103 -6.61 -9.21 -3.75
N SER A 104 -7.43 -10.07 -3.16
CA SER A 104 -6.96 -11.28 -2.50
C SER A 104 -7.82 -12.48 -2.87
N GLU A 105 -7.23 -13.66 -2.91
CA GLU A 105 -7.89 -14.92 -3.24
C GLU A 105 -7.88 -15.86 -2.03
N TRP A 106 -9.00 -16.53 -1.80
CA TRP A 106 -9.10 -17.58 -0.80
C TRP A 106 -8.38 -18.86 -1.26
N ASP A 107 -7.35 -19.29 -0.53
CA ASP A 107 -6.55 -20.48 -0.84
C ASP A 107 -7.04 -21.76 -0.12
N GLY A 108 -8.16 -21.68 0.61
CA GLY A 108 -8.66 -22.74 1.48
C GLY A 108 -8.34 -22.54 2.96
N VAL A 109 -7.37 -21.67 3.28
CA VAL A 109 -6.92 -21.39 4.65
C VAL A 109 -7.01 -19.90 4.97
N ASN A 110 -6.52 -19.05 4.07
CA ASN A 110 -6.49 -17.60 4.22
C ASN A 110 -6.79 -16.92 2.87
N TYR A 111 -6.96 -15.60 2.92
CA TYR A 111 -6.92 -14.77 1.73
C TYR A 111 -5.47 -14.37 1.42
N ALA A 112 -4.91 -14.92 0.34
CA ALA A 112 -3.60 -14.56 -0.17
C ALA A 112 -3.70 -13.29 -1.04
N LEU A 113 -2.80 -12.34 -0.82
CA LEU A 113 -2.78 -11.08 -1.58
C LEU A 113 -2.29 -11.33 -3.01
N CYS A 114 -3.13 -11.01 -3.99
CA CYS A 114 -2.84 -11.21 -5.42
C CYS A 114 -2.35 -9.94 -6.11
N ASP A 115 -3.03 -8.82 -5.87
CA ASP A 115 -2.71 -7.54 -6.51
C ASP A 115 -2.95 -6.37 -5.56
N THR A 116 -2.25 -5.26 -5.81
CA THR A 116 -2.38 -4.01 -5.06
C THR A 116 -2.17 -2.82 -5.98
N VAL A 117 -3.18 -1.94 -6.05
CA VAL A 117 -3.11 -0.67 -6.77
C VAL A 117 -3.11 0.48 -5.76
N TYR A 118 -2.03 1.24 -5.71
CA TYR A 118 -1.91 2.42 -4.85
C TYR A 118 -2.51 3.65 -5.53
N PHE A 119 -3.12 4.52 -4.74
CA PHE A 119 -3.63 5.81 -5.18
C PHE A 119 -2.63 6.91 -4.82
N ASP A 120 -2.24 7.74 -5.80
CA ASP A 120 -1.14 8.70 -5.64
C ASP A 120 -1.44 9.83 -4.64
N SER A 121 -2.73 10.17 -4.46
CA SER A 121 -3.13 11.23 -3.54
C SER A 121 -3.29 10.69 -2.12
N PRO A 122 -2.58 11.27 -1.12
CA PRO A 122 -2.79 10.90 0.26
C PRO A 122 -4.19 11.29 0.73
N TYR A 123 -4.79 10.45 1.55
CA TYR A 123 -6.05 10.69 2.23
C TYR A 123 -5.79 11.28 3.62
N GLN A 124 -6.41 12.42 3.91
CA GLN A 124 -6.21 13.16 5.16
C GLN A 124 -7.45 13.04 6.04
N VAL A 125 -7.27 12.60 7.27
CA VAL A 125 -8.30 12.65 8.32
C VAL A 125 -7.86 13.69 9.35
N LEU A 126 -8.61 14.77 9.46
CA LEU A 126 -8.32 15.86 10.40
C LEU A 126 -8.99 15.59 11.75
N THR A 127 -8.33 15.98 12.84
CA THR A 127 -8.94 15.98 14.16
C THR A 127 -9.97 17.09 14.18
N THR A 128 -11.24 16.72 14.31
CA THR A 128 -12.27 17.71 14.61
C THR A 128 -12.12 18.07 16.08
N SER A 129 -11.50 19.20 16.39
CA SER A 129 -11.63 19.82 17.71
C SER A 129 -13.09 20.26 17.83
N GLU A 130 -13.81 19.76 18.83
CA GLU A 130 -15.21 20.09 19.07
C GLU A 130 -15.37 21.60 19.33
N ASN A 131 -15.61 22.35 18.26
CA ASN A 131 -16.59 23.42 18.24
C ASN A 131 -16.94 23.80 16.78
N GLY A 132 -18.05 23.23 16.31
CA GLY A 132 -18.98 23.91 15.39
C GLY A 132 -18.64 23.94 13.90
N LYS A 133 -19.53 23.29 13.13
CA LYS A 133 -19.72 23.32 11.67
C LYS A 133 -18.80 22.43 10.83
N THR A 134 -19.35 21.25 10.53
CA THR A 134 -19.29 20.57 9.24
C THR A 134 -19.20 21.59 8.11
N THR A 135 -18.04 21.62 7.47
CA THR A 135 -17.93 22.18 6.12
C THR A 135 -17.24 21.11 5.30
N GLU A 136 -18.07 20.33 4.60
CA GLU A 136 -17.66 19.69 3.37
C GLU A 136 -16.92 20.72 2.51
N SER A 137 -15.77 20.33 1.98
CA SER A 137 -15.15 21.04 0.86
C SER A 137 -14.43 20.03 0.01
N VAL A 138 -15.20 19.59 -0.99
CA VAL A 138 -14.82 18.82 -2.17
C VAL A 138 -13.99 19.72 -3.11
N SER A 139 -13.26 19.05 -4.01
CA SER A 139 -12.69 19.52 -5.30
C SER A 139 -11.25 20.08 -5.24
N ASN A 140 -10.34 19.65 -6.13
CA ASN A 140 -10.36 19.97 -7.57
C ASN A 140 -9.88 18.81 -8.47
N ILE A 141 -10.67 18.34 -9.46
CA ILE A 141 -10.99 18.86 -10.83
C ILE A 141 -10.16 18.10 -11.89
N GLU A 142 -10.85 17.21 -12.61
CA GLU A 142 -10.53 16.84 -13.99
C GLU A 142 -11.09 17.91 -14.95
N THR A 143 -10.34 18.12 -16.03
CA THR A 143 -10.45 19.21 -16.99
C THR A 143 -11.60 19.04 -17.99
N ASP A 144 -12.36 20.13 -18.14
CA ASP A 144 -12.99 20.67 -19.36
C ASP A 144 -14.17 19.92 -20.02
N LEU A 145 -15.37 20.47 -19.83
CA LEU A 145 -16.17 20.95 -20.96
C LEU A 145 -16.95 22.23 -20.58
N SER A 146 -16.46 23.34 -21.12
CA SER A 146 -17.09 24.65 -21.36
C SER A 146 -18.63 24.77 -21.25
N LEU A 147 -19.11 25.77 -20.48
CA LEU A 147 -19.82 26.95 -21.03
C LEU A 147 -20.08 28.03 -19.94
N SER A 148 -19.50 29.21 -20.18
CA SER A 148 -19.99 30.59 -19.94
C SER A 148 -20.89 30.92 -18.73
N ILE A 149 -20.42 31.81 -17.83
CA ILE A 149 -20.89 33.21 -17.61
C ILE A 149 -20.13 33.82 -16.40
N GLN A 150 -19.52 35.00 -16.61
CA GLN A 150 -18.90 35.92 -15.62
C GLN A 150 -19.91 37.04 -15.22
N PRO A 151 -19.62 38.04 -14.34
CA PRO A 151 -18.60 38.19 -13.27
C PRO A 151 -19.16 38.86 -11.97
N THR A 152 -18.24 39.26 -11.07
CA THR A 152 -18.26 40.33 -10.01
C THR A 152 -18.50 39.84 -8.57
N ASN A 153 -17.81 40.28 -7.50
CA ASN A 153 -16.71 41.23 -7.27
C ASN A 153 -16.28 41.14 -5.76
N HIS A 154 -15.05 41.60 -5.43
CA HIS A 154 -14.52 42.09 -4.12
C HIS A 154 -14.33 41.08 -2.94
N SER A 155 -13.33 41.15 -2.04
CA SER A 155 -12.05 41.90 -1.87
C SER A 155 -11.31 41.33 -0.64
N GLU A 156 -9.96 41.37 -0.64
CA GLU A 156 -9.01 41.63 0.51
C GLU A 156 -9.04 40.77 1.81
N ALA A 157 -7.95 40.49 2.56
CA ALA A 157 -6.51 40.73 2.50
C ALA A 157 -5.77 40.04 3.71
N LYS A 158 -4.46 39.72 3.52
CA LYS A 158 -3.30 39.74 4.49
C LYS A 158 -3.35 38.85 5.78
N LYS A 159 -2.29 38.29 6.38
CA LYS A 159 -0.79 38.42 6.47
C LYS A 159 -0.28 37.17 7.26
N GLN A 160 0.73 36.41 6.84
CA GLN A 160 2.20 36.51 7.10
C GLN A 160 2.73 36.08 8.51
N ALA A 161 3.49 34.97 8.58
CA ALA A 161 4.73 34.73 9.39
C ALA A 161 5.24 33.26 9.22
N LYS A 162 6.34 32.98 8.51
CA LYS A 162 7.76 32.69 8.93
C LYS A 162 8.05 31.31 9.58
N ALA A 163 9.01 30.61 8.95
CA ALA A 163 9.50 29.22 9.15
C ALA A 163 10.34 28.95 10.42
N PRO A 164 10.74 27.68 10.69
CA PRO A 164 12.11 27.26 10.30
C PRO A 164 12.29 25.79 9.83
N LYS A 165 13.42 25.58 9.14
CA LYS A 165 13.99 24.33 8.57
C LYS A 165 14.46 23.31 9.62
N VAL A 166 14.37 22.00 9.34
CA VAL A 166 15.28 20.99 9.94
C VAL A 166 15.75 19.94 8.92
N THR A 167 17.06 19.77 8.95
CA THR A 167 18.06 18.91 8.28
C THR A 167 17.75 17.40 8.25
N MET A 168 18.15 16.74 7.16
CA MET A 168 18.14 15.27 6.97
C MET A 168 19.12 14.55 7.90
N ASP A 169 18.67 13.51 8.62
CA ASP A 169 19.49 12.72 9.56
C ASP A 169 19.76 11.29 9.07
N ILE A 170 20.96 10.79 9.38
CA ILE A 170 21.78 9.73 8.75
C ILE A 170 21.56 8.36 9.42
N THR A 171 20.41 8.08 10.04
CA THR A 171 20.26 6.95 11.00
C THR A 171 19.16 5.96 10.64
N LYS A 172 19.10 5.51 9.38
CA LYS A 172 18.10 4.52 8.91
C LYS A 172 18.68 3.32 8.15
N GLN A 173 19.91 2.92 8.45
CA GLN A 173 20.58 1.77 7.81
C GLN A 173 19.84 0.44 8.04
N HIS A 174 19.20 0.26 9.19
CA HIS A 174 18.40 -0.92 9.50
C HIS A 174 17.12 -1.03 8.66
N LEU A 175 16.63 0.09 8.10
CA LEU A 175 15.45 0.08 7.23
C LEU A 175 15.73 -0.56 5.88
N ILE A 176 16.94 -0.41 5.34
CA ILE A 176 17.36 -1.05 4.09
C ILE A 176 17.32 -2.57 4.25
N ILE A 177 17.76 -3.07 5.41
CA ILE A 177 17.78 -4.50 5.71
C ILE A 177 16.35 -5.03 5.88
N ASN A 178 15.42 -4.28 6.49
CA ASN A 178 14.04 -4.73 6.69
C ASN A 178 13.18 -4.69 5.41
N THR A 179 13.43 -3.72 4.53
CA THR A 179 12.61 -3.49 3.31
C THR A 179 13.09 -4.31 2.10
N MET A 180 14.34 -4.78 2.10
CA MET A 180 14.92 -5.43 0.93
C MET A 180 14.48 -6.87 0.73
N ARG A 181 14.06 -7.18 -0.51
CA ARG A 181 13.71 -8.54 -0.96
C ARG A 181 14.79 -9.55 -0.61
N ALA A 182 14.39 -10.69 -0.07
CA ALA A 182 15.28 -11.76 0.40
C ALA A 182 16.30 -12.20 -0.68
N LYS A 183 15.86 -12.37 -1.94
CA LYS A 183 16.74 -12.73 -3.07
C LYS A 183 17.85 -11.70 -3.32
N LYS A 184 17.56 -10.41 -3.15
CA LYS A 184 18.54 -9.32 -3.33
C LYS A 184 19.55 -9.28 -2.18
N LEU A 185 19.09 -9.56 -0.95
CA LEU A 185 19.99 -9.63 0.22
C LEU A 185 20.92 -10.85 0.14
N LEU A 186 20.44 -12.02 -0.30
CA LEU A 186 21.23 -13.24 -0.45
C LEU A 186 22.30 -13.16 -1.54
N SER A 187 22.15 -12.24 -2.50
CA SER A 187 23.07 -12.07 -3.64
C SER A 187 24.24 -11.11 -3.34
N VAL A 188 24.39 -10.64 -2.10
CA VAL A 188 25.45 -9.70 -1.72
C VAL A 188 26.79 -10.43 -1.59
N ASN A 189 27.69 -10.16 -2.52
CA ASN A 189 29.06 -10.68 -2.50
C ASN A 189 29.86 -10.08 -1.33
N GLY A 190 30.61 -10.94 -0.61
CA GLY A 190 31.47 -10.52 0.50
C GLY A 190 30.84 -10.63 1.89
N VAL A 191 29.60 -11.12 2.01
CA VAL A 191 28.93 -11.45 3.27
C VAL A 191 28.55 -12.95 3.25
N PRO A 192 28.99 -13.78 4.21
CA PRO A 192 28.60 -15.18 4.31
C PRO A 192 27.08 -15.42 4.19
N MET A 193 26.70 -16.35 3.32
CA MET A 193 25.30 -16.70 3.04
C MET A 193 24.52 -17.09 4.31
N LYS A 194 25.14 -17.84 5.22
CA LYS A 194 24.54 -18.20 6.53
C LYS A 194 24.20 -16.99 7.41
N VAL A 195 24.94 -15.89 7.26
CA VAL A 195 24.66 -14.65 8.01
C VAL A 195 23.52 -13.87 7.35
N LEU A 196 23.45 -13.88 6.01
CA LEU A 196 22.35 -13.27 5.25
C LEU A 196 21.01 -14.00 5.48
N GLU A 197 21.03 -15.34 5.55
CA GLU A 197 19.85 -16.14 5.89
C GLU A 197 19.33 -15.83 7.30
N ARG A 198 20.23 -15.70 8.29
CA ARG A 198 19.86 -15.30 9.65
C ARG A 198 19.31 -13.89 9.70
N LEU A 199 19.92 -12.96 8.97
CA LEU A 199 19.37 -11.61 8.83
C LEU A 199 17.95 -11.64 8.28
N ILE A 200 17.64 -12.50 7.32
CA ILE A 200 16.28 -12.61 6.77
C ILE A 200 15.32 -13.20 7.79
N ALA A 201 15.75 -14.23 8.52
CA ALA A 201 14.93 -14.92 9.51
C ALA A 201 14.64 -14.07 10.76
N GLU A 202 15.58 -13.22 11.18
CA GLU A 202 15.47 -12.37 12.37
C GLU A 202 14.86 -10.98 12.08
N ARG A 203 14.48 -10.70 10.83
CA ARG A 203 13.68 -9.51 10.51
C ARG A 203 12.34 -9.56 11.25
N PRO A 204 11.79 -8.41 11.65
CA PRO A 204 12.31 -7.05 11.45
C PRO A 204 13.25 -6.58 12.58
N PHE A 205 14.29 -5.82 12.22
CA PHE A 205 15.21 -5.19 13.19
C PHE A 205 14.81 -3.74 13.47
N GLN A 206 14.62 -3.37 14.73
CA GLN A 206 14.18 -2.03 15.14
C GLN A 206 15.32 -1.02 15.25
N SER A 207 16.58 -1.47 15.16
CA SER A 207 17.75 -0.60 15.24
C SER A 207 19.00 -1.25 14.64
N GLU A 208 20.03 -0.43 14.43
CA GLU A 208 21.36 -0.93 14.03
C GLU A 208 21.95 -1.88 15.08
N LYS A 209 21.73 -1.60 16.37
CA LYS A 209 22.17 -2.46 17.48
C LYS A 209 21.53 -3.85 17.41
N ALA A 210 20.27 -3.94 17.00
CA ALA A 210 19.57 -5.22 16.81
C ALA A 210 20.14 -6.03 15.64
N ILE A 211 20.69 -5.37 14.63
CA ILE A 211 21.41 -6.06 13.54
C ILE A 211 22.77 -6.57 14.02
N LEU A 212 23.46 -5.80 14.87
CA LEU A 212 24.75 -6.20 15.45
C LEU A 212 24.62 -7.33 16.49
N SER A 213 23.42 -7.59 17.01
CA SER A 213 23.17 -8.78 17.84
C SER A 213 23.03 -10.07 17.04
N VAL A 214 22.88 -10.01 15.71
CA VAL A 214 22.80 -11.21 14.86
C VAL A 214 24.14 -11.94 14.91
N LYS A 215 24.10 -13.24 15.20
CA LYS A 215 25.30 -14.07 15.34
C LYS A 215 26.14 -14.09 14.05
N GLY A 216 27.27 -13.40 14.07
CA GLY A 216 28.19 -13.25 12.94
C GLY A 216 28.09 -11.91 12.22
N MET A 217 27.30 -10.95 12.72
CA MET A 217 27.16 -9.60 12.18
C MET A 217 27.87 -8.57 13.07
N GLY A 218 29.09 -8.19 12.72
CA GLY A 218 29.84 -7.12 13.40
C GLY A 218 29.75 -5.77 12.68
N PRO A 219 30.19 -4.65 13.30
CA PRO A 219 30.09 -3.30 12.72
C PRO A 219 30.78 -3.15 11.37
N VAL A 220 31.94 -3.80 11.20
CA VAL A 220 32.69 -3.81 9.94
C VAL A 220 31.93 -4.54 8.83
N MET A 221 31.22 -5.60 9.19
CA MET A 221 30.48 -6.44 8.27
C MET A 221 29.16 -5.77 7.86
N LEU A 222 28.49 -5.13 8.82
CA LEU A 222 27.33 -4.29 8.57
C LEU A 222 27.68 -3.13 7.61
N LYS A 223 28.80 -2.44 7.84
CA LYS A 223 29.25 -1.37 6.94
C LYS A 223 29.47 -1.88 5.51
N LYS A 224 30.15 -3.03 5.34
CA LYS A 224 30.36 -3.66 4.02
C LYS A 224 29.05 -4.02 3.33
N LEU A 225 28.12 -4.61 4.08
CA LEU A 225 26.79 -4.95 3.61
C LEU A 225 26.08 -3.69 3.11
N LEU A 226 26.03 -2.63 3.91
CA LEU A 226 25.35 -1.39 3.57
C LEU A 226 25.98 -0.65 2.38
N THR A 227 27.31 -0.63 2.29
CA THR A 227 28.00 -0.07 1.11
C THR A 227 27.58 -0.82 -0.16
N LYS A 228 27.54 -2.16 -0.13
CA LYS A 228 27.10 -2.97 -1.29
C LYS A 228 25.62 -2.92 -1.61
N LEU A 229 24.81 -2.38 -0.71
CA LEU A 229 23.37 -2.22 -0.90
C LEU A 229 22.99 -0.81 -1.35
N THR A 230 23.92 0.13 -1.24
CA THR A 230 23.75 1.55 -1.61
C THR A 230 24.58 1.93 -2.84
N ASP A 231 25.60 1.14 -3.19
CA ASP A 231 26.28 1.13 -4.51
C ASP A 231 25.38 0.55 -5.61
#